data_AF-A0A2D9GDS9-F1
#
_entry.id   AF-A0A2D9GDS9-F1
#
_cell.length_a   1.000
_cell.length_b   1.000
_cell.length_c   1.000
_cell.angle_alpha   90.00
_cell.angle_beta   90.00
_cell.angle_gamma   90.00
#
_symmetry.space_group_name_H-M   'P 1'
#
loop_
_entity.id
_entity.type
_entity.pdbx_description
1 polymer ?
#
loop_
_entity_poly.entity_id
_entity_poly.type
_entity_poly.pdbx_seq_one_letter_code
_entity_poly.pdbx_strand_id
1 'polypeptide(L)'
;MGTAAPQRLQHFISIIMINAFDSSALESVAIDDGQVLVTFNGGRTYTYTVADVERFVTAFNTAESKGRFLNQQIKEETLERVTV
;
A
#
# COMPACT_ATOMS: atom_id res chain seq x y z
N MET A 1 13.31 24.82 -34.49
CA MET A 1 12.62 23.51 -34.45
C MET A 1 13.29 22.69 -33.37
N GLY A 2 12.57 22.40 -32.28
CA GLY A 2 13.13 21.77 -31.08
C GLY A 2 12.04 21.76 -30.02
N THR A 3 11.02 20.95 -30.26
CA THR A 3 9.94 20.66 -29.30
C THR A 3 10.57 20.05 -28.06
N ALA A 4 10.69 20.84 -26.99
CA ALA A 4 10.97 20.31 -25.66
C ALA A 4 9.84 19.34 -25.30
N ALA A 5 10.20 18.07 -25.11
CA ALA A 5 9.27 17.05 -24.65
C ALA A 5 8.57 17.54 -23.38
N PRO A 6 7.26 17.30 -23.21
CA PRO A 6 6.62 17.57 -21.94
C PRO A 6 7.34 16.72 -20.91
N GLN A 7 8.02 17.36 -19.97
CA GLN A 7 8.48 16.71 -18.77
C GLN A 7 7.22 16.23 -18.09
N ARG A 8 6.84 14.97 -18.37
CA ARG A 8 5.76 14.30 -17.67
C ARG A 8 6.17 14.39 -16.24
N LEU A 9 5.42 15.23 -15.53
CA LEU A 9 5.39 15.35 -14.09
C LEU A 9 5.86 14.01 -13.53
N GLN A 10 7.10 13.99 -13.04
CA GLN A 10 7.48 12.95 -12.11
C GLN A 10 6.58 13.28 -10.93
N HIS A 11 5.34 12.76 -10.99
CA HIS A 11 4.56 12.51 -9.81
C HIS A 11 5.58 11.77 -8.97
N PHE A 12 6.04 12.42 -7.90
CA PHE A 12 6.81 11.77 -6.89
C PHE A 12 5.83 10.77 -6.30
N ILE A 13 5.64 9.64 -6.99
CA ILE A 13 4.99 8.49 -6.42
C ILE A 13 5.99 8.10 -5.36
N SER A 14 5.75 8.61 -4.15
CA SER A 14 6.39 8.11 -2.95
C SER A 14 5.83 6.71 -2.75
N ILE A 15 6.23 5.80 -3.64
CA ILE A 15 6.07 4.37 -3.45
C ILE A 15 6.96 4.10 -2.26
N ILE A 16 6.37 4.13 -1.08
CA ILE A 16 7.01 3.59 0.11
C ILE A 16 7.13 2.10 -0.20
N MET A 17 8.29 1.72 -0.73
CA MET A 17 8.62 0.33 -1.01
C MET A 17 8.67 -0.37 0.34
N ILE A 18 7.57 -1.00 0.70
CA ILE A 18 7.53 -1.91 1.83
C ILE A 18 8.44 -3.07 1.45
N ASN A 19 9.49 -3.32 2.24
CA ASN A 19 10.48 -4.37 2.00
C ASN A 19 9.80 -5.65 1.55
N ALA A 20 10.38 -6.33 0.56
CA ALA A 20 9.93 -7.64 0.11
C ALA A 20 9.73 -8.55 1.34
N PHE A 21 8.49 -8.98 1.58
CA PHE A 21 8.10 -9.81 2.70
C PHE A 21 7.63 -11.16 2.17
N ASP A 22 8.07 -12.24 2.82
CA ASP A 22 7.56 -13.58 2.52
C ASP A 22 6.26 -13.76 3.32
N SER A 23 5.12 -13.62 2.64
CA SER A 23 3.81 -13.84 3.26
C SER A 23 2.99 -14.81 2.44
N SER A 24 2.49 -15.86 3.09
CA SER A 24 1.60 -16.82 2.45
C SER A 24 0.27 -16.19 2.00
N ALA A 25 -0.11 -15.05 2.58
CA ALA A 25 -1.38 -14.37 2.35
C ALA A 25 -1.27 -13.14 1.43
N LEU A 26 -0.10 -12.51 1.37
CA LEU A 26 0.10 -11.22 0.71
C LEU A 26 1.22 -11.33 -0.31
N GLU A 27 0.98 -10.78 -1.50
CA GLU A 27 1.94 -10.75 -2.60
C GLU A 27 2.66 -9.41 -2.68
N SER A 28 1.93 -8.30 -2.48
CA SER A 28 2.51 -6.96 -2.38
C SER A 28 1.62 -6.01 -1.59
N VAL A 29 2.24 -4.99 -0.99
CA VAL A 29 1.56 -3.84 -0.41
C VAL A 29 2.24 -2.59 -0.93
N ALA A 30 1.45 -1.70 -1.52
CA ALA A 30 1.88 -0.41 -2.02
C ALA A 30 1.05 0.70 -1.36
N ILE A 31 1.62 1.89 -1.27
CA ILE A 31 0.94 3.06 -0.73
C ILE A 31 1.01 4.17 -1.78
N ASP A 32 -0.13 4.76 -2.08
CA ASP A 32 -0.32 5.80 -3.07
C ASP A 32 -1.29 6.84 -2.54
N ASP A 33 -0.86 8.10 -2.44
CA ASP A 33 -1.71 9.26 -2.08
C ASP A 33 -2.64 9.05 -0.87
N GLY A 34 -2.16 8.39 0.20
CA GLY A 34 -2.97 8.10 1.39
C GLY A 34 -3.77 6.80 1.34
N GLN A 35 -3.67 6.06 0.24
CA GLN A 35 -4.33 4.78 0.03
C GLN A 35 -3.31 3.64 0.11
N VAL A 36 -3.73 2.53 0.72
CA VAL A 36 -2.96 1.30 0.82
C VAL A 36 -3.54 0.32 -0.19
N LEU A 37 -2.77 0.02 -1.23
CA LEU A 37 -3.07 -1.02 -2.20
C LEU A 37 -2.48 -2.32 -1.71
N VAL A 38 -3.33 -3.32 -1.52
CA VAL A 38 -2.95 -4.62 -0.98
C VAL A 38 -3.26 -5.68 -2.03
N THR A 39 -2.22 -6.32 -2.56
CA THR A 39 -2.32 -7.47 -3.44
C THR A 39 -2.19 -8.73 -2.60
N PHE A 40 -3.28 -9.49 -2.52
CA PHE A 40 -3.30 -10.80 -1.89
C PHE A 40 -2.79 -11.86 -2.86
N ASN A 41 -2.26 -12.94 -2.29
CA ASN A 41 -1.81 -14.10 -3.05
C ASN A 41 -2.95 -14.62 -3.95
N GLY A 42 -2.66 -14.77 -5.25
CA GLY A 42 -3.66 -15.05 -6.29
C GLY A 42 -4.15 -13.81 -7.06
N GLY A 43 -3.43 -12.70 -6.97
CA GLY A 43 -3.60 -11.51 -7.83
C GLY A 43 -4.78 -10.61 -7.48
N ARG A 44 -5.43 -10.81 -6.33
CA ARG A 44 -6.55 -9.97 -5.90
C ARG A 44 -6.03 -8.71 -5.23
N THR A 45 -6.24 -7.57 -5.87
CA THR A 45 -5.84 -6.27 -5.33
C THR A 45 -7.03 -5.56 -4.73
N TYR A 46 -6.86 -5.03 -3.52
CA TYR A 46 -7.86 -4.20 -2.86
C TYR A 46 -7.22 -2.89 -2.41
N THR A 47 -7.96 -1.81 -2.60
CA THR A 47 -7.56 -0.48 -2.15
C THR A 47 -8.25 -0.17 -0.82
N TYR A 48 -7.45 0.24 0.14
CA TYR A 48 -7.89 0.66 1.46
C TYR A 48 -7.49 2.11 1.70
N THR A 49 -8.30 2.85 2.43
CA THR A 49 -7.92 4.14 2.99
C THR A 49 -7.42 3.91 4.41
N VAL A 50 -6.42 4.69 4.81
CA VAL A 50 -5.88 4.66 6.17
C VAL A 50 -5.83 6.08 6.70
N ALA A 51 -6.31 6.29 7.93
CA ALA A 51 -6.31 7.61 8.54
C ALA A 51 -4.90 8.16 8.76
N ASP A 52 -3.92 7.29 9.01
CA ASP A 52 -2.55 7.66 9.34
C ASP A 52 -1.55 6.71 8.67
N VAL A 53 -1.07 7.12 7.50
CA VAL A 53 -0.20 6.32 6.63
C VAL A 53 1.15 6.04 7.27
N GLU A 54 1.79 7.05 7.87
CA GLU A 54 3.13 6.91 8.46
C GLU A 54 3.11 5.92 9.63
N ARG A 55 2.08 6.02 10.47
CA ARG A 55 1.86 5.07 11.57
C ARG A 55 1.62 3.66 11.04
N PHE A 56 0.83 3.51 9.98
CA PHE A 56 0.60 2.22 9.33
C PHE A 56 1.90 1.63 8.78
N VAL A 57 2.69 2.38 8.01
CA VAL A 57 3.96 1.92 7.44
C VAL A 57 4.92 1.48 8.52
N THR A 58 5.05 2.27 9.59
CA THR A 58 5.93 1.95 10.71
C THR A 58 5.50 0.65 11.38
N ALA A 59 4.22 0.55 11.74
CA ALA A 59 3.67 -0.64 12.39
C ALA A 59 3.73 -1.87 11.47
N PHE A 60 3.44 -1.70 10.18
CA PHE A 60 3.54 -2.74 9.17
C PHE A 60 4.97 -3.25 9.07
N ASN A 61 5.98 -2.36 9.00
CA ASN A 61 7.38 -2.75 8.92
C ASN A 61 7.87 -3.47 10.18
N THR A 62 7.40 -3.06 11.37
CA THR A 62 7.74 -3.71 12.64
C THR A 62 6.94 -4.99 12.92
N ALA A 63 5.85 -5.24 12.20
CA ALA A 63 5.00 -6.41 12.44
C ALA A 63 5.74 -7.71 12.09
N GLU A 64 5.68 -8.68 13.00
CA GLU A 64 6.24 -10.03 12.81
C GLU A 64 5.53 -10.78 11.68
N SER A 65 4.21 -10.66 11.57
CA SER A 65 3.40 -11.25 10.51
C SER A 65 2.59 -10.18 9.80
N LYS A 66 3.01 -9.86 8.57
CA LYS A 66 2.38 -8.83 7.73
C LYS A 66 0.90 -9.15 7.44
N GLY A 67 0.62 -10.40 7.08
CA GLY A 67 -0.75 -10.86 6.82
C GLY A 67 -1.65 -10.78 8.06
N ARG A 68 -1.13 -11.11 9.24
CA ARG A 68 -1.90 -11.01 10.50
C ARG A 68 -2.18 -9.56 10.87
N PHE A 69 -1.17 -8.70 10.77
CA PHE A 69 -1.30 -7.27 11.03
C PHE A 69 -2.35 -6.65 10.10
N LEU A 70 -2.28 -6.93 8.81
CA LEU A 70 -3.20 -6.36 7.84
C LEU A 70 -4.65 -6.86 8.06
N ASN A 71 -4.83 -8.13 8.41
CA ASN A 71 -6.14 -8.67 8.78
C ASN A 71 -6.69 -8.06 10.08
N GLN A 72 -5.82 -7.73 11.06
CA GLN A 72 -6.24 -6.99 12.25
C GLN A 72 -6.69 -5.57 11.89
N GLN A 73 -5.90 -4.84 11.09
CA GLN A 73 -6.25 -3.47 10.68
C GLN A 73 -7.54 -3.40 9.86
N ILE A 74 -7.83 -4.42 9.03
CA ILE A 74 -9.12 -4.53 8.33
C ILE A 74 -10.26 -4.80 9.32
N LYS A 75 -10.06 -5.67 10.30
CA LYS A 75 -11.07 -6.02 11.30
C LYS A 75 -11.36 -4.91 12.30
N GLU A 76 -10.35 -4.11 12.63
CA GLU A 76 -10.47 -2.96 13.53
C GLU A 76 -11.02 -1.71 12.81
N GLU A 77 -11.42 -1.85 11.54
CA GLU A 77 -11.95 -0.77 10.69
C GLU A 77 -10.96 0.38 10.47
N THR A 78 -9.68 0.20 10.81
CA THR A 78 -8.59 1.14 10.54
C THR A 78 -8.25 1.20 9.05
N LEU A 79 -8.56 0.14 8.31
CA LEU A 79 -8.50 0.06 6.85
C LEU A 79 -9.92 -0.03 6.28
N GLU A 80 -10.42 1.10 5.79
CA GLU A 80 -11.72 1.14 5.11
C GLU A 80 -11.54 0.81 3.64
N ARG A 81 -12.20 -0.24 3.19
CA ARG A 81 -12.13 -0.66 1.79
C ARG A 81 -12.82 0.38 0.92
N VAL A 82 -12.11 0.86 -0.09
CA VAL A 82 -12.70 1.73 -1.12
C VAL A 82 -13.55 0.84 -2.03
N THR A 83 -14.86 0.81 -1.80
CA THR A 83 -15.83 0.28 -2.77
C THR A 83 -16.11 1.36 -3.79
N VAL A 84 -15.60 1.16 -5.02
CA VAL A 84 -16.06 1.86 -6.22
C VAL A 84 -17.41 1.32 -6.69
#